data_AF-A0A823GN97-F1
#
_entry.id   AF-A0A823GN97-F1
#
_cell.length_a   1.000
_cell.length_b   1.000
_cell.length_c   1.000
_cell.angle_alpha   90.00
_cell.angle_beta   90.00
_cell.angle_gamma   90.00
#
_symmetry.space_group_name_H-M   'P 1'
#
loop_
_entity.id
_entity.type
_entity.pdbx_description
1 polymer ?
#
loop_
_entity_poly.entity_id
_entity_poly.type
_entity_poly.pdbx_seq_one_letter_code
_entity_poly.pdbx_strand_id
1 'polypeptide(L)'
;MTNYYSIEKGTKAYEYLDKTYNQDTDAFLNEVTELLGFEARGRIAINRTPLIIAKKSLKELKPEWMPKFKKYKSDWMTPKAAFKELINAYEELRQKYNMDMTFRNFNMNNNLAGQVEVIFDFDNSGFVYFESDRKILKEDFKEITDVEYIKRNLECAIWKKERES
;
A
#
# COMPACT_ATOMS: atom_id res chain seq x y z
N MET A 1 11.81 17.45 10.00
CA MET A 1 10.69 17.50 10.97
C MET A 1 9.49 16.97 10.22
N THR A 2 8.87 15.92 10.73
CA THR A 2 7.72 15.29 10.08
C THR A 2 6.48 16.15 10.31
N ASN A 3 5.71 16.40 9.25
CA ASN A 3 4.44 17.09 9.28
C ASN A 3 3.34 16.11 8.86
N TYR A 4 2.16 16.25 9.47
CA TYR A 4 1.04 15.36 9.22
C TYR A 4 -0.10 16.13 8.57
N TYR A 5 -0.74 15.51 7.59
CA TYR A 5 -1.84 16.13 6.86
C TYR A 5 -3.02 15.19 6.73
N SER A 6 -4.21 15.75 6.56
CA SER A 6 -5.38 15.04 6.06
C SER A 6 -5.90 15.69 4.79
N ILE A 7 -6.50 14.88 3.92
CA ILE A 7 -7.33 15.34 2.82
C ILE A 7 -8.73 14.76 3.01
N GLU A 8 -9.74 15.60 2.87
CA GLU A 8 -11.14 15.22 3.05
C GLU A 8 -11.71 14.60 1.75
N LYS A 9 -12.62 13.64 1.91
CA LYS A 9 -13.38 13.04 0.81
C LYS A 9 -14.14 14.11 0.04
N GLY A 10 -14.12 14.01 -1.29
CA GLY A 10 -14.67 15.04 -2.19
C GLY A 10 -13.69 16.16 -2.56
N THR A 11 -12.51 16.24 -1.95
CA THR A 11 -11.43 17.11 -2.47
C THR A 11 -10.84 16.53 -3.76
N LYS A 12 -10.25 17.39 -4.61
CA LYS A 12 -9.65 16.93 -5.87
C LYS A 12 -8.50 15.96 -5.62
N ALA A 13 -7.68 16.23 -4.61
CA ALA A 13 -6.61 15.33 -4.19
C ALA A 13 -7.14 13.96 -3.72
N TYR A 14 -8.23 13.92 -2.93
CA TYR A 14 -8.83 12.67 -2.47
C TYR A 14 -9.37 11.86 -3.65
N GLU A 15 -10.19 12.47 -4.50
CA GLU A 15 -10.81 11.77 -5.64
C GLU A 15 -9.77 11.25 -6.64
N TYR A 16 -8.66 11.98 -6.84
CA TYR A 16 -7.55 11.52 -7.66
C TYR A 16 -6.90 10.26 -7.06
N LEU A 17 -6.65 10.29 -5.75
CA LEU A 17 -6.06 9.14 -5.05
C LEU A 17 -7.01 7.95 -5.03
N ASP A 18 -8.29 8.16 -4.72
CA ASP A 18 -9.30 7.11 -4.70
C ASP A 18 -9.39 6.41 -6.06
N LYS A 19 -9.43 7.17 -7.17
CA LYS A 19 -9.37 6.61 -8.53
C LYS A 19 -8.09 5.84 -8.81
N THR A 20 -6.95 6.30 -8.29
CA THR A 20 -5.66 5.61 -8.47
C THR A 20 -5.63 4.29 -7.71
N TYR A 21 -6.25 4.23 -6.53
CA TYR A 21 -6.29 3.02 -5.69
C TYR A 21 -7.36 2.02 -6.11
N ASN A 22 -8.49 2.53 -6.61
CA ASN A 22 -9.61 1.74 -7.11
C ASN A 22 -9.58 1.59 -8.64
N GLN A 23 -8.41 1.79 -9.26
CA GLN A 23 -8.24 1.50 -10.67
C GLN A 23 -8.56 0.02 -10.91
N ASP A 24 -9.31 -0.26 -11.97
CA ASP A 24 -9.62 -1.63 -12.39
C ASP A 24 -8.32 -2.30 -12.87
N THR A 25 -7.62 -2.94 -11.95
CA THR A 25 -6.29 -3.53 -12.14
C THR A 25 -6.34 -4.95 -12.69
N ASP A 26 -7.39 -5.34 -13.41
CA ASP A 26 -7.60 -6.73 -13.81
C ASP A 26 -6.46 -7.31 -14.66
N ALA A 27 -5.94 -6.54 -15.61
CA ALA A 27 -4.76 -6.95 -16.39
C ALA A 27 -3.49 -7.09 -15.53
N PHE A 28 -3.29 -6.19 -14.56
CA PHE A 28 -2.18 -6.28 -13.60
C PHE A 28 -2.33 -7.51 -12.71
N LEU A 29 -3.53 -7.78 -12.18
CA LEU A 29 -3.80 -8.95 -11.34
C LEU A 29 -3.64 -10.27 -12.10
N ASN A 30 -3.93 -10.30 -13.40
CA ASN A 30 -3.67 -11.46 -14.24
C ASN A 30 -2.16 -11.73 -14.38
N GLU A 31 -1.35 -10.71 -14.69
CA GLU A 31 0.11 -10.89 -14.79
C GLU A 31 0.76 -11.19 -13.43
N VAL A 32 0.23 -10.64 -12.34
CA VAL A 32 0.68 -11.02 -10.99
C VAL A 32 0.27 -12.45 -10.65
N THR A 33 -0.90 -12.91 -11.12
CA THR A 33 -1.33 -14.31 -10.97
C THR A 33 -0.36 -15.26 -11.68
N GLU A 34 0.06 -14.91 -12.90
CA GLU A 34 1.09 -15.65 -13.63
C GLU A 34 2.44 -15.65 -12.88
N LEU A 35 2.86 -14.49 -12.37
CA LEU A 35 4.08 -14.35 -11.59
C LEU A 35 4.08 -15.20 -10.30
N LEU A 36 2.94 -15.26 -9.61
CA LEU A 36 2.79 -15.99 -8.34
C LEU A 36 2.53 -17.49 -8.52
N GLY A 37 2.01 -17.88 -9.69
CA GLY A 37 1.52 -19.24 -9.96
C GLY A 37 0.19 -19.56 -9.28
N PHE A 38 -0.54 -18.54 -8.80
CA PHE A 38 -1.87 -18.67 -8.21
C PHE A 38 -2.66 -17.36 -8.26
N GLU A 39 -3.98 -17.44 -8.18
CA GLU A 39 -4.90 -16.30 -8.22
C GLU A 39 -4.51 -15.18 -7.25
N ALA A 40 -4.17 -14.00 -7.78
CA ALA A 40 -3.75 -12.85 -6.99
C ALA A 40 -4.95 -12.13 -6.33
N ARG A 41 -6.12 -12.10 -6.98
CA ARG A 41 -7.28 -11.35 -6.50
C ARG A 41 -7.74 -11.83 -5.13
N GLY A 42 -7.83 -10.90 -4.18
CA GLY A 42 -8.21 -11.20 -2.79
C GLY A 42 -7.18 -12.01 -1.99
N ARG A 43 -6.02 -12.32 -2.57
CA ARG A 43 -4.93 -13.09 -1.94
C ARG A 43 -3.68 -12.27 -1.68
N ILE A 44 -3.51 -11.17 -2.42
CA ILE A 44 -2.47 -10.18 -2.21
C ILE A 44 -3.07 -8.81 -1.89
N ALA A 45 -2.33 -8.00 -1.15
CA ALA A 45 -2.60 -6.57 -1.11
C ALA A 45 -1.83 -5.89 -2.26
N ILE A 46 -2.53 -5.10 -3.07
CA ILE A 46 -1.89 -4.24 -4.07
C ILE A 46 -1.15 -3.14 -3.30
N ASN A 47 0.15 -3.32 -3.12
CA ASN A 47 1.01 -2.38 -2.41
C ASN A 47 2.17 -1.93 -3.33
N ARG A 48 2.57 -0.67 -3.14
CA ARG A 48 3.59 0.05 -3.91
C ARG A 48 5.02 -0.30 -3.50
N THR A 49 5.23 -0.95 -2.36
CA THR A 49 6.59 -1.13 -1.82
C THR A 49 6.94 -2.62 -1.67
N PRO A 50 6.35 -3.41 -0.74
CA PRO A 50 6.51 -4.87 -0.77
C PRO A 50 5.33 -5.59 -1.43
N LEU A 51 5.60 -6.70 -2.11
CA LEU A 51 4.58 -7.72 -2.40
C LEU A 51 4.11 -8.32 -1.07
N ILE A 52 2.83 -8.15 -0.72
CA ILE A 52 2.23 -8.68 0.51
C ILE A 52 1.22 -9.75 0.13
N ILE A 53 1.46 -10.98 0.61
CA ILE A 53 0.57 -12.13 0.41
C ILE A 53 -0.06 -12.50 1.74
N ALA A 54 -1.38 -12.72 1.77
CA ALA A 54 -2.08 -13.05 3.01
C ALA A 54 -1.62 -14.39 3.59
N LYS A 55 -1.44 -14.45 4.92
CA LYS A 55 -0.97 -15.65 5.64
C LYS A 55 -1.87 -16.86 5.41
N LYS A 56 -3.19 -16.65 5.34
CA LYS A 56 -4.19 -17.68 5.01
C LYS A 56 -3.95 -18.27 3.62
N SER A 57 -3.71 -17.41 2.63
CA SER A 57 -3.45 -17.81 1.25
C SER A 57 -2.16 -18.62 1.12
N LEU A 58 -1.08 -18.24 1.82
CA LEU A 58 0.17 -19.02 1.83
C LEU A 58 -0.03 -20.42 2.43
N LYS A 59 -0.80 -20.55 3.52
CA LYS A 59 -1.10 -21.83 4.16
C LYS A 59 -1.96 -22.74 3.29
N GLU A 60 -2.92 -22.16 2.57
CA GLU A 60 -3.85 -22.86 1.70
C GLU A 60 -3.16 -23.35 0.42
N LEU A 61 -2.42 -22.45 -0.25
CA LEU A 61 -1.93 -22.68 -1.61
C LEU A 61 -0.61 -23.41 -1.68
N LYS A 62 0.21 -23.31 -0.62
CA LYS A 62 1.51 -23.97 -0.51
C LYS A 62 2.36 -23.85 -1.79
N PRO A 63 2.59 -22.63 -2.30
CA PRO A 63 3.33 -22.44 -3.55
C PRO A 63 4.73 -23.06 -3.46
N GLU A 64 5.31 -23.48 -4.59
CA GLU A 64 6.57 -24.25 -4.62
C GLU A 64 7.75 -23.57 -3.94
N TRP A 65 7.74 -22.23 -3.88
CA TRP A 65 8.74 -21.42 -3.20
C TRP A 65 8.48 -21.23 -1.69
N MET A 66 7.33 -21.66 -1.15
CA MET A 66 6.97 -21.60 0.27
C MET A 66 7.99 -22.27 1.20
N PRO A 67 8.65 -23.39 0.85
CA PRO A 67 9.69 -23.99 1.69
C PRO A 67 10.90 -23.07 1.95
N LYS A 68 11.06 -21.97 1.19
CA LYS A 68 12.10 -20.95 1.43
C LYS A 68 11.80 -20.06 2.65
N PHE A 69 10.60 -20.14 3.22
CA PHE A 69 10.21 -19.41 4.44
C PHE A 69 10.84 -20.07 5.67
N LYS A 70 11.52 -19.29 6.51
CA LYS A 70 12.10 -19.78 7.77
C LYS A 70 11.26 -19.32 8.95
N LYS A 71 11.14 -20.16 9.99
CA LYS A 71 10.52 -19.75 11.25
C LYS A 71 11.42 -18.73 11.94
N TYR A 72 10.90 -17.54 12.24
CA TYR A 72 11.56 -16.51 13.03
C TYR A 72 10.59 -15.96 14.08
N LYS A 73 10.91 -16.18 15.37
CA LYS A 73 10.02 -15.92 16.51
C LYS A 73 8.66 -16.61 16.34
N SER A 74 7.56 -15.87 16.52
CA SER A 74 6.17 -16.33 16.36
C SER A 74 5.75 -16.53 14.90
N ASP A 75 6.58 -16.11 13.94
CA ASP A 75 6.18 -15.96 12.54
C ASP A 75 7.04 -16.78 11.59
N TRP A 76 6.49 -17.03 10.41
CA TRP A 76 7.22 -17.61 9.29
C TRP A 76 7.64 -16.46 8.39
N MET A 77 8.93 -16.11 8.41
CA MET A 77 9.49 -15.02 7.62
C MET A 77 10.45 -15.56 6.56
N THR A 78 10.24 -15.15 5.32
CA THR A 78 11.16 -15.41 4.21
C THR A 78 12.40 -14.53 4.32
N PRO A 79 13.60 -15.05 4.04
CA PRO A 79 14.76 -14.19 3.82
C PRO A 79 14.53 -13.31 2.59
N LYS A 80 14.71 -11.99 2.73
CA LYS A 80 14.58 -11.00 1.62
C LYS A 80 15.36 -11.41 0.36
N ALA A 81 16.51 -12.06 0.52
CA ALA A 81 17.33 -12.56 -0.58
C ALA A 81 16.68 -13.70 -1.39
N ALA A 82 15.90 -14.58 -0.74
CA ALA A 82 15.28 -15.74 -1.40
C ALA A 82 14.07 -15.36 -2.29
N PHE A 83 13.59 -14.12 -2.13
CA PHE A 83 12.48 -13.53 -2.86
C PHE A 83 12.91 -12.38 -3.78
N LYS A 84 14.22 -12.12 -3.91
CA LYS A 84 14.73 -10.97 -4.68
C LYS A 84 14.23 -10.97 -6.12
N GLU A 85 14.22 -12.14 -6.76
CA GLU A 85 13.71 -12.30 -8.14
C GLU A 85 12.22 -12.01 -8.23
N LEU A 86 11.41 -12.56 -7.32
CA LEU A 86 9.96 -12.32 -7.29
C LEU A 86 9.62 -10.85 -6.97
N ILE A 87 10.35 -10.24 -6.03
CA ILE A 87 10.20 -8.83 -5.65
C ILE A 87 10.56 -7.93 -6.83
N ASN A 88 11.67 -8.21 -7.52
CA ASN A 88 12.09 -7.45 -8.69
C ASN A 88 11.08 -7.60 -9.84
N ALA A 89 10.61 -8.82 -10.13
CA ALA A 89 9.60 -9.06 -11.16
C ALA A 89 8.27 -8.37 -10.82
N TYR A 90 7.85 -8.39 -9.56
CA TYR A 90 6.67 -7.64 -9.11
C TYR A 90 6.87 -6.12 -9.24
N GLU A 91 8.07 -5.61 -8.95
CA GLU A 91 8.43 -4.21 -9.18
C GLU A 91 8.36 -3.82 -10.65
N GLU A 92 8.87 -4.66 -11.56
CA GLU A 92 8.77 -4.45 -13.01
C GLU A 92 7.31 -4.42 -13.48
N LEU A 93 6.45 -5.32 -12.98
CA LEU A 93 5.02 -5.28 -13.25
C LEU A 93 4.38 -3.98 -12.73
N ARG A 94 4.72 -3.53 -11.52
CA ARG A 94 4.22 -2.23 -10.99
C ARG A 94 4.62 -1.06 -11.88
N GLN A 95 5.84 -1.07 -12.42
CA GLN A 95 6.31 -0.05 -13.36
C GLN A 95 5.58 -0.13 -14.70
N LYS A 96 5.42 -1.32 -15.27
CA LYS A 96 4.67 -1.56 -16.52
C LYS A 96 3.23 -1.04 -16.45
N TYR A 97 2.56 -1.27 -15.33
CA TYR A 97 1.18 -0.83 -15.09
C TYR A 97 1.07 0.59 -14.54
N ASN A 98 2.18 1.34 -14.52
CA ASN A 98 2.23 2.74 -14.13
C ASN A 98 1.76 3.04 -12.69
N MET A 99 1.74 2.04 -11.82
CA MET A 99 1.25 2.17 -10.44
C MET A 99 2.11 3.18 -9.64
N ASP A 100 3.41 3.22 -9.94
CA ASP A 100 4.37 4.16 -9.34
C ASP A 100 4.32 5.55 -9.99
N MET A 101 4.09 5.63 -11.31
CA MET A 101 3.94 6.91 -12.02
C MET A 101 2.66 7.63 -11.64
N THR A 102 1.55 6.94 -11.38
CA THR A 102 0.28 7.60 -11.02
C THR A 102 0.38 8.31 -9.67
N PHE A 103 1.12 7.72 -8.71
CA PHE A 103 1.43 8.38 -7.44
C PHE A 103 2.51 9.46 -7.58
N ARG A 104 3.53 9.27 -8.41
CA ARG A 104 4.47 10.35 -8.75
C ARG A 104 3.75 11.53 -9.40
N ASN A 105 2.76 11.26 -10.27
CA ASN A 105 1.91 12.28 -10.88
C ASN A 105 1.01 12.93 -9.82
N PHE A 106 0.45 12.18 -8.88
CA PHE A 106 -0.26 12.76 -7.74
C PHE A 106 0.65 13.72 -6.96
N ASN A 107 1.88 13.29 -6.64
CA ASN A 107 2.85 14.12 -5.95
C ASN A 107 3.23 15.35 -6.78
N MET A 108 3.52 15.21 -8.07
CA MET A 108 3.83 16.34 -8.96
C MET A 108 2.66 17.31 -9.10
N ASN A 109 1.44 16.82 -9.34
CA ASN A 109 0.23 17.64 -9.50
C ASN A 109 -0.11 18.42 -8.22
N ASN A 110 0.20 17.83 -7.07
CA ASN A 110 0.01 18.45 -5.76
C ASN A 110 1.28 19.14 -5.25
N ASN A 111 2.34 19.29 -6.06
CA ASN A 111 3.63 19.86 -5.66
C ASN A 111 4.16 19.28 -4.33
N LEU A 112 3.90 18.00 -4.09
CA LEU A 112 4.41 17.26 -2.95
C LEU A 112 5.86 16.90 -3.24
N ALA A 113 6.77 17.51 -2.47
CA ALA A 113 8.20 17.27 -2.56
C ALA A 113 8.67 16.53 -1.30
N GLY A 114 9.64 15.63 -1.47
CA GLY A 114 10.19 14.84 -0.37
C GLY A 114 9.53 13.47 -0.23
N GLN A 115 9.69 12.85 0.94
CA GLN A 115 9.12 11.55 1.24
C GLN A 115 7.69 11.75 1.75
N VAL A 116 6.72 11.15 1.05
CA VAL A 116 5.29 11.20 1.42
C VAL A 116 4.76 9.78 1.57
N GLU A 117 4.26 9.47 2.76
CA GLU A 117 3.56 8.21 3.05
C GLU A 117 2.07 8.47 3.23
N VAL A 118 1.23 7.53 2.79
CA VAL A 118 -0.23 7.69 2.73
C VAL A 118 -0.93 6.59 3.51
N ILE A 119 -1.84 6.98 4.38
CA ILE A 119 -2.78 6.13 5.11
C ILE A 119 -4.18 6.35 4.53
N PHE A 120 -4.72 5.33 3.89
CA PHE A 120 -6.04 5.42 3.26
C PHE A 120 -7.20 5.38 4.24
N ASP A 121 -8.34 5.81 3.73
CA ASP A 121 -9.62 5.81 4.42
C ASP A 121 -10.24 4.40 4.45
N PHE A 122 -9.75 3.54 5.33
CA PHE A 122 -10.11 2.10 5.35
C PHE A 122 -11.40 1.78 6.13
N ASP A 123 -11.86 2.67 6.99
CA ASP A 123 -13.15 2.57 7.70
C ASP A 123 -14.20 3.54 7.14
N ASN A 124 -13.89 4.23 6.03
CA ASN A 124 -14.74 5.23 5.40
C ASN A 124 -15.07 6.40 6.36
N SER A 125 -14.10 6.81 7.18
CA SER A 125 -14.13 8.02 8.01
C SER A 125 -14.22 9.31 7.19
N GLY A 126 -13.94 9.24 5.89
CA GLY A 126 -13.99 10.38 4.97
C GLY A 126 -12.65 11.10 4.84
N PHE A 127 -11.54 10.56 5.35
CA PHE A 127 -10.24 11.24 5.32
C PHE A 127 -9.10 10.27 4.96
N VAL A 128 -8.20 10.74 4.09
CA VAL A 128 -6.88 10.10 3.85
C VAL A 128 -5.82 10.93 4.56
N TYR A 129 -4.90 10.26 5.24
CA TYR A 129 -3.88 10.89 6.07
C TYR A 129 -2.49 10.71 5.49
N PHE A 130 -1.61 11.69 5.70
CA PHE A 130 -0.29 11.76 5.10
C PHE A 130 0.77 12.09 6.12
N GLU A 131 1.94 11.51 5.91
CA GLU A 131 3.19 11.91 6.52
C GLU A 131 4.07 12.60 5.47
N SER A 132 4.71 13.72 5.81
CA SER A 132 5.62 14.42 4.92
C SER A 132 6.81 14.99 5.70
N ASP A 133 8.02 14.80 5.18
CA ASP A 133 9.24 15.44 5.71
C ASP A 133 9.34 16.93 5.38
N ARG A 134 8.43 17.44 4.53
CA ARG A 134 8.32 18.85 4.12
C ARG A 134 6.92 19.41 4.36
N LYS A 135 6.84 20.73 4.42
CA LYS A 135 5.57 21.43 4.53
C LYS A 135 4.81 21.38 3.19
N ILE A 136 3.55 20.94 3.23
CA ILE A 136 2.63 20.97 2.09
C ILE A 136 1.81 22.26 2.17
N LEU A 137 1.74 23.00 1.06
CA LEU A 137 1.06 24.32 0.98
C LEU A 137 -0.21 24.30 0.11
N LYS A 138 -0.72 23.11 -0.22
CA LYS A 138 -1.90 22.93 -1.06
C LYS A 138 -3.18 22.99 -0.23
N GLU A 139 -4.22 23.59 -0.80
CA GLU A 139 -5.53 23.80 -0.16
C GLU A 139 -6.23 22.51 0.26
N ASP A 140 -6.09 21.45 -0.53
CA ASP A 140 -6.70 20.14 -0.23
C ASP A 140 -6.08 19.46 1.01
N PHE A 141 -4.91 19.92 1.48
CA PHE A 141 -4.14 19.33 2.56
C PHE A 141 -4.25 20.16 3.83
N LYS A 142 -4.96 19.61 4.81
CA LYS A 142 -5.10 20.21 6.14
C LYS A 142 -4.04 19.66 7.06
N GLU A 143 -3.19 20.52 7.62
CA GLU A 143 -2.22 20.11 8.65
C GLU A 143 -2.97 19.64 9.91
N ILE A 144 -2.53 18.53 10.48
CA ILE A 144 -3.11 17.92 11.69
C ILE A 144 -2.04 17.70 12.75
N THR A 145 -2.48 17.48 13.98
CA THR A 145 -1.58 17.22 15.10
C THR A 145 -1.04 15.79 15.08
N ASP A 146 0.13 15.59 15.67
CA ASP A 146 0.73 14.27 15.93
C ASP A 146 -0.26 13.33 16.63
N VAL A 147 -1.06 13.87 17.56
CA VAL A 147 -2.05 13.11 18.33
C VAL A 147 -3.15 12.55 17.42
N GLU A 148 -3.66 13.36 16.49
CA GLU A 148 -4.68 12.93 15.52
C GLU A 148 -4.11 11.87 14.57
N TYR A 149 -2.88 12.06 14.09
CA TYR A 149 -2.20 11.09 13.23
C TYR A 149 -1.97 9.75 13.93
N ILE A 150 -1.46 9.76 15.18
CA ILE A 150 -1.21 8.54 15.97
C ILE A 150 -2.50 7.78 16.23
N LYS A 151 -3.58 8.47 16.61
CA LYS A 151 -4.90 7.85 16.80
C LYS A 151 -5.34 7.12 15.55
N ARG A 152 -5.19 7.76 14.39
CA ARG A 152 -5.60 7.17 13.11
C ARG A 152 -4.75 5.96 12.72
N ASN A 153 -3.45 6.02 12.94
CA ASN A 153 -2.57 4.88 12.72
C ASN A 153 -2.95 3.68 13.60
N LEU A 154 -3.34 3.93 14.85
CA LEU A 154 -3.82 2.89 15.76
C LEU A 154 -5.12 2.26 15.26
N GLU A 155 -6.09 3.08 14.85
CA GLU A 155 -7.35 2.60 14.25
C GLU A 155 -7.10 1.73 13.00
N CYS A 156 -6.22 2.19 12.10
CA CYS A 156 -5.80 1.43 10.93
C CYS A 156 -5.17 0.08 11.30
N ALA A 157 -4.31 0.06 12.33
CA ALA A 157 -3.70 -1.18 12.81
C ALA A 157 -4.72 -2.16 13.40
N ILE A 158 -5.71 -1.66 14.14
CA ILE A 158 -6.81 -2.46 14.70
C ILE A 158 -7.65 -3.05 13.57
N TRP A 159 -8.11 -2.22 12.63
CA TRP A 159 -8.90 -2.65 11.48
C TRP A 159 -8.22 -3.75 10.66
N LYS A 160 -6.89 -3.64 10.44
CA LYS A 160 -6.11 -4.67 9.73
C LYS A 160 -6.14 -5.99 10.49
N LYS A 161 -5.91 -5.92 11.81
CA LYS A 161 -5.87 -7.10 12.69
C LYS A 161 -7.22 -7.85 12.73
N GLU A 162 -8.33 -7.14 12.73
CA GLU A 162 -9.68 -7.73 12.73
C GLU A 162 -9.99 -8.53 11.46
N ARG A 163 -9.38 -8.17 10.32
CA ARG A 163 -9.59 -8.83 9.02
C ARG A 163 -8.58 -9.94 8.71
N GLU A 164 -7.50 -10.01 9.48
CA GLU A 164 -6.54 -11.13 9.43
C GLU A 164 -6.99 -12.35 10.28
N SER A 165 -8.06 -12.19 11.06
CA SER A 165 -8.65 -13.21 11.94
C SER A 165 -9.71 -14.04 11.23
#